data_AF-A0A1D6GVA2-F1
#
_entry.id   AF-A0A1D6GVA2-F1
#
_cell.length_a   1.000
_cell.length_b   1.000
_cell.length_c   1.000
_cell.angle_alpha   90.00
_cell.angle_beta   90.00
_cell.angle_gamma   90.00
#
_symmetry.space_group_name_H-M   'P 1'
#
loop_
_entity.id
_entity.type
_entity.pdbx_description
1 polymer ?
#
loop_
_entity_poly.entity_id
_entity_poly.type
_entity_poly.pdbx_seq_one_letter_code
_entity_poly.pdbx_strand_id
1 'polypeptide(L)'
;MEREDADGALDSWAQFCTLSNELLAGDGDLAVGPRLAPVVGDLCTRGLATLVRDYFLHSLEETFRNHAVKKFWQHFHPYCSASTVDRIKFCVKEHWPEEILSKALEDICLERGYQEKCVLVLVQVLQSYEDRMPRKKIKEVVCSSSLMPRYQLMVSSVLLTTLPLSFPDILNIYFKKKLEELNSIMAGSYESDQLVDHEPFQRSNTSDWHSGMDIDGSEVSENSSLVKNIGKVVRDLRCIGFTSMTEDAYSSAIIWLLKSKVYELAGDDYRVSVLWCVKKWIQAVPLQFLHALLTYLGDSVDHGSGSSGLKSPLASRPSSFPGIGVPSEALVRWHMRLEYFAYETLQDLRIGKLFEIIVDYPESSPAIEDLKLCLEYTGQHSKLVDSFISSLRYRLLTAGASTNDILHQYVSTIKALRTIDPTGVFLEAVGEPIRDYLRGRKDTIKCIVTMLTDGSGGSGSGTGNAGDNLLEELNSLRKK
;
A
#
# COMPACT_ATOMS: atom_id res chain seq x y z
N MET A 1 39.37 24.59 50.75
CA MET A 1 39.56 23.97 49.44
C MET A 1 38.48 22.96 49.11
N GLU A 2 38.51 21.70 49.60
CA GLU A 2 37.55 20.67 49.13
C GLU A 2 36.06 21.02 49.36
N ARG A 3 35.70 21.71 50.45
CA ARG A 3 34.32 22.19 50.66
C ARG A 3 33.95 23.35 49.74
N GLU A 4 34.83 24.33 49.56
CA GLU A 4 34.58 25.51 48.70
C GLU A 4 34.45 25.10 47.22
N ASP A 5 35.19 24.07 46.79
CA ASP A 5 35.08 23.53 45.43
C ASP A 5 33.79 22.70 45.23
N ALA A 6 33.29 22.05 46.27
CA ALA A 6 32.00 21.37 46.27
C ALA A 6 30.82 22.37 46.27
N ASP A 7 30.89 23.42 47.10
CA ASP A 7 29.88 24.48 47.16
C ASP A 7 29.77 25.21 45.80
N GLY A 8 30.91 25.56 45.19
CA GLY A 8 30.94 26.17 43.84
C GLY A 8 30.38 25.25 42.74
N ALA A 9 30.59 23.94 42.83
CA ALA A 9 29.98 22.98 41.90
C ALA A 9 28.46 22.89 42.06
N LEU A 10 27.95 22.98 43.28
CA LEU A 10 26.51 23.00 43.58
C LEU A 10 25.84 24.29 43.07
N ASP A 11 26.50 25.44 43.23
CA ASP A 11 26.01 26.72 42.69
C ASP A 11 25.95 26.71 41.15
N SER A 12 27.01 26.24 40.48
CA SER A 12 27.00 26.05 39.01
C SER A 12 25.89 25.07 38.58
N TRP A 13 25.68 23.99 39.33
CA TRP A 13 24.62 23.03 39.02
C TRP A 13 23.21 23.63 39.20
N ALA A 14 22.96 24.36 40.28
CA ALA A 14 21.68 25.03 40.52
C ALA A 14 21.37 26.10 39.46
N GLN A 15 22.38 26.88 39.04
CA GLN A 15 22.27 27.83 37.94
C GLN A 15 21.96 27.13 36.61
N PHE A 16 22.62 26.00 36.33
CA PHE A 16 22.35 25.20 35.12
C PHE A 16 20.91 24.66 35.09
N CYS A 17 20.41 24.13 36.22
CA CYS A 17 19.01 23.69 36.33
C CYS A 17 18.03 24.84 36.08
N THR A 18 18.28 26.02 36.67
CA THR A 18 17.43 27.20 36.50
C THR A 18 17.41 27.69 35.06
N LEU A 19 18.58 27.86 34.43
CA LEU A 19 18.71 28.29 33.04
C LEU A 19 18.15 27.26 32.06
N SER A 20 18.27 25.96 32.35
CA SER A 20 17.66 24.90 31.55
C SER A 20 16.14 24.96 31.60
N ASN A 21 15.56 25.17 32.79
CA ASN A 21 14.12 25.31 32.95
C ASN A 21 13.60 26.61 32.32
N GLU A 22 14.35 27.72 32.41
CA GLU A 22 14.05 28.99 31.71
C GLU A 22 14.02 28.80 30.18
N LEU A 23 15.00 28.07 29.63
CA LEU A 23 15.07 27.71 28.20
C LEU A 23 13.96 26.72 27.75
N LEU A 24 13.39 25.93 28.66
CA LEU A 24 12.36 24.94 28.35
C LEU A 24 10.93 25.41 28.66
N ALA A 25 10.75 26.42 29.52
CA ALA A 25 9.43 26.94 29.91
C ALA A 25 8.70 27.70 28.79
N GLY A 26 9.44 28.22 27.80
CA GLY A 26 8.94 28.49 26.45
C GLY A 26 8.02 29.69 26.26
N ASP A 27 8.60 30.90 26.25
CA ASP A 27 8.03 32.07 25.54
C ASP A 27 8.77 32.36 24.21
N GLY A 28 9.64 31.43 23.78
CA GLY A 28 10.40 31.49 22.52
C GLY A 28 11.79 32.14 22.61
N ASP A 29 12.22 32.61 23.78
CA ASP A 29 13.51 33.31 23.93
C ASP A 29 14.73 32.37 24.01
N LEU A 30 15.55 32.38 22.95
CA LEU A 30 16.83 31.66 22.90
C LEU A 30 18.01 32.46 23.51
N ALA A 31 17.79 33.69 23.99
CA ALA A 31 18.82 34.53 24.61
C ALA A 31 19.34 33.99 25.96
N VAL A 32 18.73 32.93 26.51
CA VAL A 32 19.27 32.16 27.64
C VAL A 32 20.55 31.39 27.23
N GLY A 33 20.73 31.04 25.95
CA GLY A 33 21.88 30.26 25.46
C GLY A 33 23.26 30.83 25.82
N PRO A 34 23.54 32.13 25.57
CA PRO A 34 24.77 32.78 26.01
C PRO A 34 25.01 32.75 27.53
N ARG A 35 23.95 32.74 28.35
CA ARG A 35 24.04 32.60 29.83
C ARG A 35 24.35 31.17 30.25
N LEU A 36 23.94 30.18 29.46
CA LEU A 36 24.22 28.75 29.68
C LEU A 36 25.71 28.40 29.47
N ALA A 37 26.38 29.10 28.54
CA ALA A 37 27.76 28.81 28.13
C ALA A 37 28.81 28.79 29.26
N PRO A 38 28.94 29.81 30.14
CA PRO A 38 29.93 29.78 31.23
C PRO A 38 29.63 28.67 32.25
N VAL A 39 28.35 28.42 32.56
CA VAL A 39 27.93 27.45 33.57
C VAL A 39 28.18 26.02 33.10
N VAL A 40 27.81 25.69 31.86
CA VAL A 40 28.12 24.38 31.26
C VAL A 40 29.63 24.20 31.11
N GLY A 41 30.39 25.27 30.82
CA GLY A 41 31.85 25.24 30.80
C GLY A 41 32.46 24.78 32.12
N ASP A 42 32.04 25.37 33.25
CA ASP A 42 32.50 24.99 34.60
C ASP A 42 32.07 23.56 34.99
N LEU A 43 30.84 23.16 34.69
CA LEU A 43 30.40 21.78 34.93
C LEU A 43 31.18 20.77 34.08
N CYS A 44 31.56 21.12 32.85
CA CYS A 44 32.35 20.25 31.99
C CYS A 44 33.83 20.17 32.39
N THR A 45 34.47 21.24 32.88
CA THR A 45 35.84 21.15 33.45
C THR A 45 35.90 20.26 34.68
N ARG A 46 34.82 20.24 35.49
CA ARG A 46 34.60 19.32 36.62
C ARG A 46 34.26 17.88 36.21
N GLY A 47 34.13 17.58 34.92
CA GLY A 47 33.83 16.24 34.40
C GLY A 47 32.34 15.85 34.41
N LEU A 48 31.42 16.78 34.72
CA LEU A 48 29.97 16.52 34.83
C LEU A 48 29.23 16.61 33.48
N ALA A 49 29.94 16.56 32.35
CA ALA A 49 29.38 16.73 31.01
C ALA A 49 28.30 15.67 30.64
N THR A 50 28.40 14.46 31.19
CA THR A 50 27.37 13.41 31.03
C THR A 50 26.12 13.74 31.84
N LEU A 51 26.28 14.20 33.08
CA LEU A 51 25.17 14.59 33.97
C LEU A 51 24.40 15.80 33.41
N VAL A 52 25.12 16.81 32.88
CA VAL A 52 24.55 17.96 32.14
C VAL A 52 23.66 17.48 30.99
N ARG A 53 24.18 16.58 30.14
CA ARG A 53 23.46 16.02 28.98
C ARG A 53 22.23 15.22 29.40
N ASP A 54 22.38 14.33 30.38
CA ASP A 54 21.34 13.38 30.75
C ASP A 54 20.21 14.06 31.58
N TYR A 55 20.54 15.07 32.41
CA TYR A 55 19.54 15.95 33.04
C TYR A 55 18.76 16.76 32.01
N PHE A 56 19.45 17.40 31.05
CA PHE A 56 18.78 18.21 30.03
C PHE A 56 17.82 17.40 29.16
N LEU A 57 18.20 16.17 28.79
CA LEU A 57 17.31 15.22 28.12
C LEU A 57 16.11 14.82 28.99
N HIS A 58 16.29 14.60 30.29
CA HIS A 58 15.17 14.31 31.20
C HIS A 58 14.19 15.48 31.30
N SER A 59 14.68 16.72 31.46
CA SER A 59 13.82 17.91 31.50
C SER A 59 13.10 18.16 30.17
N LEU A 60 13.74 17.88 29.04
CA LEU A 60 13.09 17.86 27.71
C LEU A 60 11.98 16.81 27.64
N GLU A 61 12.24 15.58 28.11
CA GLU A 61 11.26 14.50 28.12
C GLU A 61 10.03 14.86 28.94
N GLU A 62 10.26 15.39 30.16
CA GLU A 62 9.19 15.77 31.08
C GLU A 62 8.33 16.91 30.50
N THR A 63 8.94 17.95 29.95
CA THR A 63 8.23 19.06 29.28
C THR A 63 7.45 18.58 28.05
N PHE A 64 8.07 17.76 27.19
CA PHE A 64 7.44 17.19 26.00
C PHE A 64 6.24 16.30 26.37
N ARG A 65 6.41 15.42 27.36
CA ARG A 65 5.36 14.53 27.88
C ARG A 65 4.22 15.32 28.53
N ASN A 66 4.53 16.41 29.25
CA ASN A 66 3.52 17.16 30.01
C ASN A 66 2.74 18.18 29.16
N HIS A 67 3.35 18.77 28.13
CA HIS A 67 2.68 19.72 27.23
C HIS A 67 2.37 19.11 25.87
N ALA A 68 3.39 18.81 25.05
CA ALA A 68 3.25 18.42 23.66
C ALA A 68 2.38 17.17 23.47
N VAL A 69 2.71 16.09 24.20
CA VAL A 69 2.09 14.77 24.06
C VAL A 69 0.65 14.76 24.57
N LYS A 70 0.38 15.40 25.72
CA LYS A 70 -1.00 15.55 26.23
C LYS A 70 -1.86 16.35 25.26
N LYS A 71 -1.36 17.48 24.76
CA LYS A 71 -2.07 18.31 23.78
C LYS A 71 -2.34 17.55 22.48
N PHE A 72 -1.33 16.85 21.94
CA PHE A 72 -1.45 16.02 20.73
C PHE A 72 -2.56 14.97 20.86
N TRP A 73 -2.58 14.20 21.95
CA TRP A 73 -3.60 13.17 22.15
C TRP A 73 -4.99 13.72 22.51
N GLN A 74 -5.08 14.92 23.09
CA GLN A 74 -6.36 15.59 23.35
C GLN A 74 -7.16 15.86 22.07
N HIS A 75 -6.49 16.17 20.95
CA HIS A 75 -7.16 16.35 19.64
C HIS A 75 -7.97 15.11 19.21
N PHE A 76 -7.48 13.91 19.53
CA PHE A 76 -8.11 12.65 19.14
C PHE A 76 -9.03 12.06 20.23
N HIS A 77 -8.96 12.57 21.46
CA HIS A 77 -9.75 12.07 22.59
C HIS A 77 -11.25 11.91 22.30
N PRO A 78 -11.96 12.86 21.64
CA PRO A 78 -13.39 12.71 21.35
C PRO A 78 -13.71 11.42 20.58
N TYR A 79 -12.88 11.05 19.61
CA TYR A 79 -13.01 9.82 18.81
C TYR A 79 -12.59 8.58 19.61
N CYS A 80 -11.49 8.66 20.35
CA CYS A 80 -11.05 7.57 21.24
C CYS A 80 -12.16 7.19 22.24
N SER A 81 -12.86 8.17 22.81
CA SER A 81 -13.97 7.98 23.76
C SER A 81 -15.33 7.67 23.11
N ALA A 82 -15.46 7.79 21.78
CA ALA A 82 -16.73 7.62 21.09
C ALA A 82 -17.15 6.15 20.96
N SER A 83 -18.46 5.88 20.99
CA SER A 83 -19.04 4.58 20.67
C SER A 83 -18.78 4.20 19.20
N THR A 84 -18.86 2.91 18.86
CA THR A 84 -18.71 2.45 17.46
C THR A 84 -19.65 3.17 16.49
N VAL A 85 -20.89 3.45 16.92
CA VAL A 85 -21.89 4.17 16.12
C VAL A 85 -21.49 5.64 15.93
N ASP A 86 -20.93 6.27 16.95
CA ASP A 86 -20.51 7.68 16.86
C ASP A 86 -19.18 7.84 16.10
N ARG A 87 -18.26 6.88 16.18
CA ARG A 87 -17.07 6.82 15.32
C ARG A 87 -17.43 6.78 13.83
N ILE A 88 -18.47 6.04 13.45
CA ILE A 88 -18.99 6.04 12.07
C ILE A 88 -19.49 7.45 11.69
N LYS A 89 -20.19 8.17 12.58
CA LYS A 89 -20.59 9.57 12.33
C LYS A 89 -19.40 10.50 12.13
N PHE A 90 -18.30 10.32 12.88
CA PHE A 90 -17.07 11.08 12.68
C PHE A 90 -16.40 10.79 11.32
N CYS A 91 -16.51 9.57 10.81
CA CYS A 91 -16.00 9.22 9.47
C CYS A 91 -16.86 9.81 8.34
N VAL A 92 -18.19 9.81 8.51
CA VAL A 92 -19.16 10.37 7.54
C VAL A 92 -19.15 11.90 7.55
N LYS A 93 -18.81 12.54 8.68
CA LYS A 93 -18.65 13.99 8.73
C LYS A 93 -17.37 14.39 7.99
N GLU A 94 -17.55 14.92 6.78
CA GLU A 94 -16.45 15.39 5.95
C GLU A 94 -15.56 16.39 6.70
N HIS A 95 -14.27 16.40 6.35
CA HIS A 95 -13.18 17.21 6.95
C HIS A 95 -12.69 16.79 8.35
N TRP A 96 -13.45 16.02 9.16
CA TRP A 96 -13.06 15.73 10.56
C TRP A 96 -11.67 15.07 10.74
N PRO A 97 -11.29 14.00 10.00
CA PRO A 97 -9.95 13.41 10.16
C PRO A 97 -8.83 14.33 9.66
N GLU A 98 -9.09 15.14 8.63
CA GLU A 98 -8.07 15.93 7.94
C GLU A 98 -7.69 17.18 8.71
N GLU A 99 -8.67 17.99 9.12
CA GLU A 99 -8.42 19.22 9.88
C GLU A 99 -7.74 18.90 11.22
N ILE A 100 -8.21 17.86 11.91
CA ILE A 100 -7.71 17.50 13.24
C ILE A 100 -6.35 16.83 13.17
N LEU A 101 -6.11 15.90 12.23
CA LEU A 101 -4.78 15.29 12.07
C LEU A 101 -3.75 16.35 11.65
N SER A 102 -4.09 17.20 10.67
CA SER A 102 -3.19 18.26 10.21
C SER A 102 -2.88 19.26 11.33
N LYS A 103 -3.90 19.69 12.09
CA LYS A 103 -3.70 20.64 13.20
C LYS A 103 -2.91 20.04 14.35
N ALA A 104 -3.18 18.78 14.71
CA ALA A 104 -2.43 18.09 15.75
C ALA A 104 -0.96 17.89 15.34
N LEU A 105 -0.70 17.51 14.09
CA LEU A 105 0.66 17.36 13.54
C LEU A 105 1.42 18.69 13.49
N GLU A 106 0.77 19.78 13.09
CA GLU A 106 1.36 21.13 13.13
C GLU A 106 1.75 21.52 14.57
N ASP A 107 0.82 21.36 15.53
CA ASP A 107 1.06 21.77 16.92
C ASP A 107 2.19 20.96 17.57
N ILE A 108 2.28 19.64 17.33
CA ILE A 108 3.40 18.84 17.86
C ILE A 108 4.72 19.07 17.11
N CYS A 109 4.69 19.32 15.80
CA CYS A 109 5.90 19.61 15.02
C CYS A 109 6.49 21.00 15.35
N LEU A 110 5.64 21.99 15.68
CA LEU A 110 6.09 23.29 16.19
C LEU A 110 6.81 23.14 17.54
N GLU A 111 6.23 22.39 18.49
CA GLU A 111 6.82 22.15 19.81
C GLU A 111 8.12 21.33 19.72
N ARG A 112 8.13 20.25 18.92
CA ARG A 112 9.32 19.48 18.59
C ARG A 112 10.41 20.36 17.97
N GLY A 113 10.05 21.23 17.02
CA GLY A 113 10.97 22.16 16.36
C GLY A 113 11.49 23.27 17.28
N TYR A 114 10.76 23.64 18.33
CA TYR A 114 11.26 24.51 19.40
C TYR A 114 12.31 23.77 20.26
N GLN A 115 11.97 22.57 20.73
CA GLN A 115 12.88 21.74 21.52
C GLN A 115 14.16 21.35 20.76
N GLU A 116 14.09 21.08 19.45
CA GLU A 116 15.29 20.88 18.61
C GLU A 116 16.21 22.12 18.62
N LYS A 117 15.67 23.35 18.68
CA LYS A 117 16.49 24.57 18.84
C LYS A 117 17.13 24.64 20.23
N CYS A 118 16.41 24.30 21.29
CA CYS A 118 16.95 24.25 22.65
C CYS A 118 18.06 23.19 22.78
N VAL A 119 17.90 22.03 22.12
CA VAL A 119 18.96 21.02 21.96
C VAL A 119 20.17 21.59 21.20
N LEU A 120 19.96 22.26 20.07
CA LEU A 120 21.05 22.86 19.29
C LEU A 120 21.85 23.90 20.08
N VAL A 121 21.20 24.70 20.94
CA VAL A 121 21.89 25.62 21.87
C VAL A 121 22.84 24.86 22.79
N LEU A 122 22.40 23.76 23.41
CA LEU A 122 23.28 22.95 24.26
C LEU A 122 24.37 22.23 23.46
N VAL A 123 24.08 21.73 22.24
CA VAL A 123 25.10 21.16 21.34
C VAL A 123 26.20 22.17 21.04
N GLN A 124 25.84 23.41 20.66
CA GLN A 124 26.81 24.47 20.36
C GLN A 124 27.67 24.83 21.57
N VAL A 125 27.07 24.93 22.76
CA VAL A 125 27.79 25.19 24.01
C VAL A 125 28.78 24.07 24.31
N LEU A 126 28.34 22.79 24.28
CA LEU A 126 29.19 21.63 24.53
C LEU A 126 30.32 21.51 23.49
N GLN A 127 30.02 21.73 22.21
CA GLN A 127 31.02 21.70 21.13
C GLN A 127 32.07 22.80 21.33
N SER A 128 31.67 24.01 21.71
CA SER A 128 32.60 25.11 21.99
C SER A 128 33.54 24.84 23.18
N TYR A 129 33.16 23.93 24.09
CA TYR A 129 34.01 23.41 25.16
C TYR A 129 34.92 22.28 24.65
N GLU A 130 34.38 21.32 23.91
CA GLU A 130 35.13 20.20 23.31
C GLU A 130 36.26 20.71 22.39
N ASP A 131 36.02 21.74 21.58
CA ASP A 131 37.01 22.38 20.70
C ASP A 131 38.15 23.09 21.46
N ARG A 132 37.91 23.50 22.71
CA ARG A 132 38.93 24.15 23.57
C ARG A 132 39.79 23.13 24.33
N MET A 133 39.44 21.84 24.30
CA MET A 133 40.15 20.79 25.05
C MET A 133 41.33 20.19 24.24
N PRO A 134 42.48 19.92 24.88
CA PRO A 134 43.63 19.36 24.19
C PRO A 134 43.36 17.92 23.72
N ARG A 135 43.72 17.63 22.46
CA ARG A 135 43.37 16.41 21.69
C ARG A 135 43.62 15.05 22.38
N LYS A 136 44.43 14.99 23.45
CA LYS A 136 44.72 13.74 24.18
C LYS A 136 43.56 13.24 25.06
N LYS A 137 42.54 14.05 25.38
CA LYS A 137 41.35 13.64 26.15
C LYS A 137 40.11 13.26 25.30
N ILE A 138 40.17 13.43 23.97
CA ILE A 138 38.98 13.32 23.08
C ILE A 138 38.41 11.89 22.96
N LYS A 139 39.14 10.85 23.36
CA LYS A 139 38.75 9.46 23.08
C LYS A 139 37.62 8.86 23.93
N GLU A 140 37.22 9.48 25.05
CA GLU A 140 36.28 8.82 25.98
C GLU A 140 34.82 9.30 25.91
N VAL A 141 34.54 10.58 25.68
CA VAL A 141 33.15 11.06 25.48
C VAL A 141 33.10 12.26 24.53
N VAL A 142 32.47 12.09 23.36
CA VAL A 142 31.92 13.21 22.57
C VAL A 142 30.46 13.36 23.00
N CYS A 143 30.15 14.36 23.81
CA CYS A 143 28.80 14.55 24.35
C CYS A 143 27.90 15.24 23.33
N SER A 144 28.43 16.26 22.64
CA SER A 144 27.72 17.11 21.68
C SER A 144 27.01 16.31 20.57
N SER A 145 27.74 15.44 19.87
CA SER A 145 27.24 14.67 18.73
C SER A 145 26.15 13.65 19.08
N SER A 146 26.12 13.20 20.35
CA SER A 146 25.17 12.20 20.83
C SER A 146 23.80 12.77 21.22
N LEU A 147 23.71 14.09 21.45
CA LEU A 147 22.53 14.71 22.09
C LEU A 147 21.31 14.76 21.15
N MET A 148 21.48 15.21 19.90
CA MET A 148 20.36 15.32 18.94
C MET A 148 19.74 13.94 18.57
N PRO A 149 20.52 12.88 18.25
CA PRO A 149 19.94 11.56 18.01
C PRO A 149 19.22 10.98 19.23
N ARG A 150 19.73 11.23 20.46
CA ARG A 150 19.05 10.82 21.70
C ARG A 150 17.71 11.54 21.88
N TYR A 151 17.66 12.85 21.61
CA TYR A 151 16.42 13.62 21.64
C TYR A 151 15.38 13.08 20.64
N GLN A 152 15.79 12.79 19.40
CA GLN A 152 14.89 12.24 18.37
C GLN A 152 14.33 10.86 18.74
N LEU A 153 15.17 9.99 19.33
CA LEU A 153 14.73 8.70 19.87
C LEU A 153 13.79 8.85 21.07
N MET A 154 14.04 9.83 21.96
CA MET A 154 13.18 10.16 23.10
C MET A 154 11.79 10.65 22.65
N VAL A 155 11.71 11.57 21.68
CA VAL A 155 10.41 12.02 21.10
C VAL A 155 9.61 10.82 20.57
N SER A 156 10.27 9.98 19.78
CA SER A 156 9.64 8.80 19.17
C SER A 156 9.19 7.78 20.22
N SER A 157 10.01 7.50 21.24
CA SER A 157 9.69 6.51 22.28
C SER A 157 8.57 6.98 23.21
N VAL A 158 8.55 8.27 23.60
CA VAL A 158 7.46 8.83 24.41
C VAL A 158 6.13 8.78 23.65
N LEU A 159 6.12 9.09 22.36
CA LEU A 159 4.90 9.01 21.55
C LEU A 159 4.42 7.58 21.33
N LEU A 160 5.32 6.64 21.01
CA LEU A 160 4.97 5.23 20.84
C LEU A 160 4.49 4.59 22.15
N THR A 161 5.07 4.95 23.30
CA THR A 161 4.63 4.44 24.62
C THR A 161 3.34 5.08 25.14
N THR A 162 2.87 6.18 24.54
CA THR A 162 1.60 6.84 24.90
C THR A 162 0.52 6.70 23.82
N LEU A 163 0.79 5.91 22.77
CA LEU A 163 -0.07 5.71 21.60
C LEU A 163 -1.46 5.15 21.97
N PRO A 164 -2.57 5.86 21.67
CA PRO A 164 -3.91 5.32 21.82
C PRO A 164 -4.18 4.19 20.80
N LEU A 165 -4.80 3.09 21.26
CA LEU A 165 -5.10 1.92 20.42
C LEU A 165 -5.95 2.21 19.16
N SER A 166 -6.69 3.33 19.14
CA SER A 166 -7.54 3.74 18.01
C SER A 166 -6.85 4.71 17.03
N PHE A 167 -5.61 5.13 17.29
CA PHE A 167 -4.89 6.02 16.38
C PHE A 167 -4.52 5.38 15.03
N PRO A 168 -4.11 4.10 14.94
CA PRO A 168 -3.93 3.42 13.66
C PRO A 168 -5.20 3.40 12.80
N ASP A 169 -6.38 3.28 13.41
CA ASP A 169 -7.67 3.34 12.70
C ASP A 169 -7.90 4.72 12.07
N ILE A 170 -7.57 5.80 12.81
CA ILE A 170 -7.71 7.19 12.32
C ILE A 170 -6.82 7.41 11.10
N LEU A 171 -5.57 6.93 11.12
CA LEU A 171 -4.67 7.01 9.96
C LEU A 171 -5.21 6.20 8.77
N ASN A 172 -5.70 4.98 9.00
CA ASN A 172 -6.33 4.17 7.96
C ASN A 172 -7.56 4.87 7.33
N ILE A 173 -8.39 5.53 8.12
CA ILE A 173 -9.55 6.32 7.63
C ILE A 173 -9.07 7.52 6.81
N TYR A 174 -8.08 8.26 7.29
CA TYR A 174 -7.50 9.41 6.59
C TYR A 174 -6.94 9.02 5.21
N PHE A 175 -6.07 7.99 5.14
CA PHE A 175 -5.47 7.57 3.87
C PHE A 175 -6.47 6.93 2.90
N LYS A 176 -7.48 6.20 3.39
CA LYS A 176 -8.57 5.70 2.53
C LYS A 176 -9.32 6.84 1.88
N LYS A 177 -9.82 7.80 2.68
CA LYS A 177 -10.57 8.94 2.14
C LYS A 177 -9.75 9.74 1.14
N LYS A 178 -8.47 10.00 1.42
CA LYS A 178 -7.60 10.76 0.53
C LYS A 178 -7.25 10.03 -0.78
N LEU A 179 -7.24 8.70 -0.79
CA LEU A 179 -7.06 7.91 -2.00
C LEU A 179 -8.37 7.72 -2.79
N GLU A 180 -9.54 7.72 -2.13
CA GLU A 180 -10.85 7.80 -2.80
C GLU A 180 -11.04 9.15 -3.53
N GLU A 181 -10.65 10.24 -2.87
CA GLU A 181 -10.62 11.60 -3.43
C GLU A 181 -9.69 11.67 -4.64
N LEU A 182 -8.46 11.17 -4.51
CA LEU A 182 -7.51 11.07 -5.62
C LEU A 182 -8.04 10.22 -6.78
N ASN A 183 -8.65 9.07 -6.49
CA ASN A 183 -9.25 8.22 -7.52
C ASN A 183 -10.40 8.90 -8.25
N SER A 184 -11.18 9.73 -7.56
CA SER A 184 -12.29 10.49 -8.16
C SER A 184 -11.78 11.57 -9.11
N ILE A 185 -10.74 12.31 -8.71
CA ILE A 185 -10.05 13.29 -9.56
C ILE A 185 -9.47 12.60 -10.81
N MET A 186 -8.79 11.47 -10.63
CA MET A 186 -8.20 10.71 -11.74
C MET A 186 -9.28 10.11 -12.66
N ALA A 187 -10.43 9.68 -12.14
CA ALA A 187 -11.53 9.16 -12.96
C ALA A 187 -12.07 10.21 -13.95
N GLY A 188 -12.17 11.48 -13.53
CA GLY A 188 -12.57 12.59 -14.41
C GLY A 188 -11.65 12.76 -15.63
N SER A 189 -10.36 12.49 -15.47
CA SER A 189 -9.40 12.54 -16.60
C SER A 189 -9.57 11.38 -17.61
N TYR A 190 -10.22 10.27 -17.22
CA TYR A 190 -10.37 9.09 -18.09
C TYR A 190 -11.66 9.04 -18.90
N GLU A 191 -12.69 9.81 -18.57
CA GLU A 191 -13.92 9.85 -19.38
C GLU A 191 -13.73 10.64 -20.68
N SER A 192 -12.90 11.69 -20.67
CA SER A 192 -12.53 12.47 -21.87
C SER A 192 -11.77 11.63 -22.92
N ASP A 193 -10.97 10.66 -22.49
CA ASP A 193 -10.14 9.79 -23.34
C ASP A 193 -10.87 8.53 -23.87
N GLN A 194 -12.11 8.26 -23.43
CA GLN A 194 -12.86 7.04 -23.81
C GLN A 194 -13.73 7.20 -25.06
N LEU A 195 -13.76 8.39 -25.69
CA LEU A 195 -14.54 8.66 -26.90
C LEU A 195 -13.77 8.40 -28.22
N VAL A 196 -12.73 7.56 -28.21
CA VAL A 196 -11.97 7.18 -29.42
C VAL A 196 -11.98 5.65 -29.60
N ASP A 197 -12.51 5.24 -30.74
CA ASP A 197 -13.05 3.90 -31.10
C ASP A 197 -12.25 2.63 -30.77
N HIS A 198 -13.01 1.54 -30.62
CA HIS A 198 -12.56 0.16 -30.81
C HIS A 198 -12.46 -0.19 -32.32
N GLU A 199 -11.27 -0.51 -32.83
CA GLU A 199 -11.05 -1.31 -34.05
C GLU A 199 -9.71 -2.09 -33.94
N PRO A 200 -9.62 -3.36 -34.37
CA PRO A 200 -8.43 -4.19 -34.13
C PRO A 200 -7.39 -4.18 -35.28
N PHE A 201 -6.12 -3.96 -34.91
CA PHE A 201 -4.89 -4.33 -35.66
C PHE A 201 -4.76 -3.94 -37.15
N GLN A 202 -3.90 -2.95 -37.42
CA GLN A 202 -2.87 -3.13 -38.47
C GLN A 202 -1.60 -2.30 -38.21
N ARG A 203 -0.52 -2.69 -38.90
CA ARG A 203 0.88 -2.36 -38.58
C ARG A 203 1.49 -1.44 -39.63
N SER A 204 1.77 -0.19 -39.29
CA SER A 204 2.67 0.68 -40.08
C SER A 204 3.27 1.83 -39.24
N ASN A 205 4.53 2.15 -39.53
CA ASN A 205 5.18 3.36 -39.03
C ASN A 205 4.77 4.56 -39.91
N THR A 206 4.41 5.69 -39.29
CA THR A 206 4.86 7.03 -39.74
C THR A 206 4.68 8.03 -38.60
N SER A 207 5.65 8.93 -38.48
CA SER A 207 5.61 10.09 -37.61
C SER A 207 4.72 11.20 -38.18
N ASP A 208 3.95 11.88 -37.33
CA ASP A 208 3.88 13.35 -37.38
C ASP A 208 3.40 13.93 -36.04
N TRP A 209 4.23 14.78 -35.44
CA TRP A 209 3.88 15.58 -34.27
C TRP A 209 3.73 17.03 -34.73
N HIS A 210 2.51 17.58 -34.79
CA HIS A 210 2.24 18.99 -34.47
C HIS A 210 0.76 19.37 -34.58
N SER A 211 0.11 19.57 -33.43
CA SER A 211 -0.76 20.70 -33.05
C SER A 211 -1.49 20.26 -31.76
N GLY A 212 -1.55 21.02 -30.67
CA GLY A 212 -1.32 22.47 -30.55
C GLY A 212 -2.61 23.19 -30.20
N MET A 213 -3.24 22.81 -29.08
CA MET A 213 -4.32 23.54 -28.42
C MET A 213 -4.16 23.41 -26.91
N ASP A 214 -4.21 24.54 -26.21
CA ASP A 214 -4.12 24.60 -24.75
C ASP A 214 -5.33 23.93 -24.10
N ILE A 215 -5.09 23.01 -23.16
CA ILE A 215 -6.09 22.44 -22.26
C ILE A 215 -5.76 22.87 -20.82
N ASP A 216 -6.81 23.11 -20.05
CA ASP A 216 -6.84 23.91 -18.82
C ASP A 216 -5.80 23.49 -17.76
N GLY A 217 -5.12 24.49 -17.17
CA GLY A 217 -4.08 24.32 -16.16
C GLY A 217 -4.60 24.04 -14.75
N SER A 218 -5.92 23.97 -14.55
CA SER A 218 -6.53 23.82 -13.22
C SER A 218 -6.44 22.39 -12.66
N GLU A 219 -6.78 21.36 -13.44
CA GLU A 219 -6.97 19.99 -12.91
C GLU A 219 -5.64 19.30 -12.51
N VAL A 220 -4.57 19.54 -13.28
CA VAL A 220 -3.21 19.05 -12.93
C VAL A 220 -2.69 19.72 -11.65
N SER A 221 -3.16 20.94 -11.34
CA SER A 221 -2.81 21.67 -10.12
C SER A 221 -3.44 21.04 -8.87
N GLU A 222 -4.71 20.64 -8.94
CA GLU A 222 -5.45 20.07 -7.80
C GLU A 222 -4.87 18.72 -7.36
N ASN A 223 -4.64 17.80 -8.29
CA ASN A 223 -3.96 16.52 -8.01
C ASN A 223 -2.58 16.77 -7.35
N SER A 224 -1.80 17.69 -7.92
CA SER A 224 -0.51 18.09 -7.34
C SER A 224 -0.64 18.62 -5.90
N SER A 225 -1.70 19.38 -5.60
CA SER A 225 -1.96 19.91 -4.26
C SER A 225 -2.35 18.81 -3.26
N LEU A 226 -3.21 17.87 -3.66
CA LEU A 226 -3.67 16.77 -2.81
C LEU A 226 -2.49 15.86 -2.40
N VAL A 227 -1.65 15.47 -3.36
CA VAL A 227 -0.48 14.64 -3.06
C VAL A 227 0.57 15.40 -2.22
N LYS A 228 0.72 16.72 -2.38
CA LYS A 228 1.56 17.55 -1.50
C LYS A 228 1.03 17.60 -0.06
N ASN A 229 -0.29 17.67 0.12
CA ASN A 229 -0.92 17.66 1.46
C ASN A 229 -0.73 16.30 2.15
N ILE A 230 -0.97 15.20 1.43
CA ILE A 230 -0.69 13.85 1.93
C ILE A 230 0.81 13.68 2.23
N GLY A 231 1.69 14.18 1.36
CA GLY A 231 3.14 14.16 1.54
C GLY A 231 3.61 14.94 2.78
N LYS A 232 3.01 16.11 3.07
CA LYS A 232 3.24 16.86 4.31
C LYS A 232 2.88 15.99 5.52
N VAL A 233 1.67 15.41 5.55
CA VAL A 233 1.22 14.54 6.66
C VAL A 233 2.13 13.33 6.84
N VAL A 234 2.53 12.65 5.75
CA VAL A 234 3.47 11.51 5.82
C VAL A 234 4.84 11.93 6.35
N ARG A 235 5.39 13.06 5.91
CA ARG A 235 6.66 13.58 6.42
C ARG A 235 6.56 13.92 7.91
N ASP A 236 5.52 14.65 8.30
CA ASP A 236 5.35 15.14 9.66
C ASP A 236 5.12 13.96 10.65
N LEU A 237 4.40 12.90 10.22
CA LEU A 237 4.30 11.62 10.93
C LEU A 237 5.65 10.87 11.03
N ARG A 238 6.45 10.84 9.95
CA ARG A 238 7.81 10.27 9.97
C ARG A 238 8.72 11.03 10.96
N CYS A 239 8.66 12.37 10.99
CA CYS A 239 9.44 13.23 11.88
C CYS A 239 9.19 12.98 13.38
N ILE A 240 7.97 12.56 13.76
CA ILE A 240 7.62 12.20 15.15
C ILE A 240 7.82 10.71 15.49
N GLY A 241 8.33 9.91 14.54
CA GLY A 241 8.68 8.50 14.76
C GLY A 241 7.62 7.48 14.33
N PHE A 242 6.55 7.90 13.64
CA PHE A 242 5.46 7.02 13.20
C PHE A 242 5.64 6.45 11.79
N THR A 243 6.89 6.32 11.31
CA THR A 243 7.22 5.84 9.95
C THR A 243 6.50 4.54 9.59
N SER A 244 6.70 3.46 10.35
CA SER A 244 6.12 2.15 10.03
C SER A 244 4.58 2.13 10.05
N MET A 245 3.96 2.82 11.02
CA MET A 245 2.51 2.93 11.14
C MET A 245 1.90 3.75 9.99
N THR A 246 2.61 4.79 9.52
CA THR A 246 2.18 5.60 8.38
C THR A 246 2.29 4.82 7.07
N GLU A 247 3.39 4.07 6.92
CA GLU A 247 3.63 3.21 5.76
C GLU A 247 2.60 2.08 5.68
N ASP A 248 2.29 1.42 6.80
CA ASP A 248 1.21 0.43 6.88
C ASP A 248 -0.17 1.01 6.54
N ALA A 249 -0.49 2.21 7.04
CA ALA A 249 -1.80 2.82 6.83
C ALA A 249 -2.04 3.22 5.36
N TYR A 250 -1.09 3.87 4.67
CA TYR A 250 -1.26 4.15 3.24
C TYR A 250 -1.18 2.87 2.40
N SER A 251 -0.37 1.87 2.79
CA SER A 251 -0.29 0.58 2.11
C SER A 251 -1.63 -0.15 2.15
N SER A 252 -2.25 -0.20 3.33
CA SER A 252 -3.56 -0.80 3.56
C SER A 252 -4.67 -0.06 2.81
N ALA A 253 -4.60 1.27 2.71
CA ALA A 253 -5.53 2.07 1.94
C ALA A 253 -5.41 1.84 0.43
N ILE A 254 -4.20 1.75 -0.13
CA ILE A 254 -3.96 1.40 -1.54
C ILE A 254 -4.50 0.00 -1.87
N ILE A 255 -4.18 -1.00 -1.04
CA ILE A 255 -4.64 -2.39 -1.24
C ILE A 255 -6.16 -2.48 -1.14
N TRP A 256 -6.77 -1.75 -0.19
CA TRP A 256 -8.22 -1.66 -0.05
C TRP A 256 -8.89 -1.04 -1.30
N LEU A 257 -8.35 0.07 -1.82
CA LEU A 257 -8.89 0.74 -3.00
C LEU A 257 -8.76 -0.14 -4.25
N LEU A 258 -7.60 -0.79 -4.44
CA LEU A 258 -7.39 -1.76 -5.51
C LEU A 258 -8.38 -2.93 -5.41
N LYS A 259 -8.61 -3.47 -4.20
CA LYS A 259 -9.61 -4.52 -4.00
C LYS A 259 -10.99 -4.02 -4.41
N SER A 260 -11.39 -2.83 -3.97
CA SER A 260 -12.67 -2.22 -4.34
C SER A 260 -12.81 -2.11 -5.87
N LYS A 261 -11.78 -1.62 -6.56
CA LYS A 261 -11.79 -1.46 -8.02
C LYS A 261 -11.82 -2.79 -8.78
N VAL A 262 -11.14 -3.83 -8.28
CA VAL A 262 -11.25 -5.17 -8.86
C VAL A 262 -12.66 -5.73 -8.71
N TYR A 263 -13.33 -5.54 -7.57
CA TYR A 263 -14.72 -6.00 -7.38
C TYR A 263 -15.71 -5.22 -8.26
N GLU A 264 -15.53 -3.90 -8.39
CA GLU A 264 -16.33 -3.03 -9.26
C GLU A 264 -16.24 -3.48 -10.72
N LEU A 265 -15.02 -3.68 -11.24
CA LEU A 265 -14.79 -4.09 -12.62
C LEU A 265 -15.09 -5.58 -12.88
N ALA A 266 -14.98 -6.45 -11.86
CA ALA A 266 -15.21 -7.88 -12.04
C ALA A 266 -16.66 -8.21 -12.42
N GLY A 267 -17.64 -7.53 -11.79
CA GLY A 267 -19.07 -7.64 -12.10
C GLY A 267 -19.61 -9.06 -12.24
N ASP A 268 -20.72 -9.16 -12.98
CA ASP A 268 -21.29 -10.40 -13.53
C ASP A 268 -21.34 -10.36 -15.08
N ASP A 269 -20.67 -9.39 -15.72
CA ASP A 269 -20.42 -9.38 -17.16
C ASP A 269 -19.05 -10.02 -17.44
N TYR A 270 -19.06 -11.07 -18.25
CA TYR A 270 -17.89 -11.89 -18.58
C TYR A 270 -17.35 -11.63 -20.00
N ARG A 271 -17.96 -10.71 -20.76
CA ARG A 271 -17.64 -10.42 -22.17
C ARG A 271 -16.48 -9.43 -22.34
N VAL A 272 -15.91 -8.93 -21.24
CA VAL A 272 -14.85 -7.92 -21.22
C VAL A 272 -13.69 -8.40 -20.35
N SER A 273 -12.44 -8.19 -20.81
CA SER A 273 -11.25 -8.42 -19.97
C SER A 273 -11.15 -7.34 -18.90
N VAL A 274 -11.06 -7.78 -17.65
CA VAL A 274 -10.95 -6.95 -16.45
C VAL A 274 -9.47 -6.70 -16.12
N LEU A 275 -8.60 -7.67 -16.36
CA LEU A 275 -7.15 -7.52 -16.09
C LEU A 275 -6.54 -6.32 -16.79
N TRP A 276 -6.88 -6.06 -18.04
CA TRP A 276 -6.37 -4.90 -18.78
C TRP A 276 -6.72 -3.58 -18.09
N CYS A 277 -8.01 -3.41 -17.75
CA CYS A 277 -8.52 -2.24 -17.06
C CYS A 277 -7.86 -2.06 -15.68
N VAL A 278 -7.67 -3.15 -14.94
CA VAL A 278 -7.00 -3.12 -13.63
C VAL A 278 -5.52 -2.76 -13.75
N LYS A 279 -4.78 -3.26 -14.76
CA LYS A 279 -3.38 -2.86 -15.01
C LYS A 279 -3.26 -1.38 -15.36
N LYS A 280 -4.11 -0.87 -16.26
CA LYS A 280 -4.18 0.57 -16.60
C LYS A 280 -4.47 1.39 -15.34
N TRP A 281 -5.41 0.97 -14.51
CA TRP A 281 -5.75 1.64 -13.26
C TRP A 281 -4.62 1.62 -12.21
N ILE A 282 -3.88 0.51 -12.06
CA ILE A 282 -2.70 0.43 -11.18
C ILE A 282 -1.62 1.42 -11.62
N GLN A 283 -1.38 1.55 -12.92
CA GLN A 283 -0.44 2.55 -13.46
C GLN A 283 -0.95 3.98 -13.25
N ALA A 284 -2.24 4.21 -13.45
CA ALA A 284 -2.90 5.51 -13.32
C ALA A 284 -2.85 6.06 -11.88
N VAL A 285 -3.37 5.30 -10.91
CA VAL A 285 -3.71 5.83 -9.58
C VAL A 285 -2.62 5.52 -8.54
N PRO A 286 -2.44 4.27 -8.06
CA PRO A 286 -1.52 4.02 -6.96
C PRO A 286 -0.05 4.19 -7.34
N LEU A 287 0.38 3.90 -8.58
CA LEU A 287 1.78 4.10 -8.97
C LEU A 287 2.15 5.58 -9.18
N GLN A 288 1.26 6.39 -9.76
CA GLN A 288 1.49 7.85 -9.81
C GLN A 288 1.50 8.48 -8.41
N PHE A 289 0.55 8.08 -7.56
CA PHE A 289 0.52 8.49 -6.15
C PHE A 289 1.84 8.18 -5.43
N LEU A 290 2.29 6.92 -5.49
CA LEU A 290 3.53 6.49 -4.85
C LEU A 290 4.76 7.20 -5.42
N HIS A 291 4.82 7.41 -6.74
CA HIS A 291 5.90 8.16 -7.37
C HIS A 291 5.96 9.60 -6.83
N ALA A 292 4.84 10.33 -6.91
CA ALA A 292 4.76 11.72 -6.45
C ALA A 292 4.99 11.86 -4.94
N LEU A 293 4.51 10.91 -4.12
CA LEU A 293 4.78 10.85 -2.68
C LEU A 293 6.27 10.64 -2.38
N LEU A 294 6.93 9.68 -3.03
CA LEU A 294 8.37 9.43 -2.86
C LEU A 294 9.22 10.62 -3.35
N THR A 295 8.82 11.28 -4.44
CA THR A 295 9.45 12.52 -4.92
C THR A 295 9.30 13.65 -3.91
N TYR A 296 8.11 13.83 -3.29
CA TYR A 296 7.91 14.84 -2.25
C TYR A 296 8.78 14.59 -1.01
N LEU A 297 8.95 13.32 -0.63
CA LEU A 297 9.72 12.92 0.55
C LEU A 297 11.24 12.94 0.32
N GLY A 298 11.69 13.07 -0.94
CA GLY A 298 13.11 13.06 -1.31
C GLY A 298 13.72 11.66 -1.45
N ASP A 299 12.91 10.60 -1.36
CA ASP A 299 13.34 9.19 -1.36
C ASP A 299 13.70 8.66 -2.78
N SER A 300 13.72 9.51 -3.81
CA SER A 300 13.82 9.10 -5.22
C SER A 300 15.23 9.08 -5.83
N VAL A 301 16.27 9.57 -5.13
CA VAL A 301 17.62 9.72 -5.71
C VAL A 301 18.62 8.74 -5.10
N ASP A 302 18.69 7.53 -5.67
CA ASP A 302 19.78 6.58 -5.38
C ASP A 302 20.84 6.61 -6.50
N HIS A 303 21.67 7.64 -6.48
CA HIS A 303 22.93 7.66 -7.25
C HIS A 303 24.07 7.02 -6.44
N GLY A 304 23.95 5.72 -6.20
CA GLY A 304 25.05 4.80 -5.93
C GLY A 304 25.98 5.15 -4.76
N SER A 305 25.69 4.60 -3.59
CA SER A 305 26.74 4.41 -2.56
C SER A 305 26.57 3.11 -1.78
N GLY A 306 27.72 2.55 -1.40
CA GLY A 306 27.84 1.13 -1.04
C GLY A 306 27.17 0.72 0.26
N SER A 307 27.01 -0.61 0.37
CA SER A 307 26.61 -1.39 1.54
C SER A 307 26.94 -0.78 2.91
N SER A 308 25.90 -0.57 3.71
CA SER A 308 25.96 -0.69 5.17
C SER A 308 24.71 -1.44 5.65
N GLY A 309 24.91 -2.41 6.54
CA GLY A 309 23.89 -3.40 6.92
C GLY A 309 22.74 -2.84 7.75
N LEU A 310 21.69 -3.67 7.91
CA LEU A 310 20.40 -3.34 8.54
C LEU A 310 19.56 -2.34 7.74
N LYS A 311 18.93 -2.81 6.66
CA LYS A 311 17.90 -2.08 5.91
C LYS A 311 16.64 -2.95 5.74
N SER A 312 15.49 -2.27 5.62
CA SER A 312 14.12 -2.81 5.68
C SER A 312 13.86 -4.03 4.75
N PRO A 313 12.83 -4.88 4.97
CA PRO A 313 12.54 -6.11 4.18
C PRO A 313 12.17 -5.93 2.69
N LEU A 314 12.56 -4.82 2.06
CA LEU A 314 12.17 -4.38 0.72
C LEU A 314 13.37 -4.36 -0.25
N ALA A 315 14.06 -5.50 -0.43
CA ALA A 315 15.31 -5.66 -1.23
C ALA A 315 15.39 -7.03 -1.97
N SER A 316 15.98 -7.20 -3.17
CA SER A 316 16.43 -6.26 -4.22
C SER A 316 16.78 -6.96 -5.56
N ARG A 317 16.37 -6.37 -6.69
CA ARG A 317 16.65 -6.69 -8.12
C ARG A 317 16.17 -8.07 -8.64
N PRO A 318 16.05 -8.31 -9.97
CA PRO A 318 16.19 -7.40 -11.14
C PRO A 318 14.78 -6.99 -11.71
N SER A 319 14.56 -6.43 -12.92
CA SER A 319 15.42 -6.19 -14.10
C SER A 319 15.23 -4.79 -14.76
N SER A 320 14.64 -4.68 -15.95
CA SER A 320 14.55 -3.43 -16.76
C SER A 320 13.27 -3.33 -17.61
N PHE A 321 12.67 -2.14 -17.64
CA PHE A 321 11.61 -1.73 -18.59
C PHE A 321 11.98 -0.38 -19.26
N PRO A 322 11.52 -0.10 -20.50
CA PRO A 322 11.78 1.15 -21.19
C PRO A 322 10.69 2.21 -20.98
N GLY A 323 11.05 3.49 -21.06
CA GLY A 323 10.09 4.61 -21.22
C GLY A 323 9.99 5.61 -20.05
N ILE A 324 10.44 5.22 -18.86
CA ILE A 324 10.55 6.12 -17.68
C ILE A 324 12.02 6.11 -17.24
N GLY A 325 12.59 7.26 -16.89
CA GLY A 325 13.93 7.33 -16.31
C GLY A 325 13.98 6.43 -15.07
N VAL A 326 14.97 5.53 -15.01
CA VAL A 326 14.99 4.30 -14.17
C VAL A 326 14.11 4.42 -12.92
N PRO A 327 12.88 3.86 -12.92
CA PRO A 327 11.97 4.04 -11.81
C PRO A 327 12.60 3.46 -10.53
N SER A 328 12.40 4.15 -9.41
CA SER A 328 13.00 3.73 -8.15
C SER A 328 12.64 2.28 -7.84
N GLU A 329 13.58 1.52 -7.29
CA GLU A 329 13.41 0.08 -7.09
C GLU A 329 12.18 -0.24 -6.21
N ALA A 330 11.81 0.70 -5.33
CA ALA A 330 10.58 0.65 -4.54
C ALA A 330 9.31 0.61 -5.42
N LEU A 331 9.21 1.45 -6.45
CA LEU A 331 8.05 1.51 -7.35
C LEU A 331 7.86 0.22 -8.15
N VAL A 332 8.96 -0.41 -8.58
CA VAL A 332 8.89 -1.71 -9.29
C VAL A 332 8.34 -2.81 -8.38
N ARG A 333 8.77 -2.88 -7.11
CA ARG A 333 8.22 -3.83 -6.14
C ARG A 333 6.75 -3.54 -5.82
N TRP A 334 6.39 -2.26 -5.72
CA TRP A 334 5.00 -1.84 -5.56
C TRP A 334 4.13 -2.29 -6.73
N HIS A 335 4.59 -2.09 -7.97
CA HIS A 335 3.90 -2.55 -9.17
C HIS A 335 3.65 -4.06 -9.13
N MET A 336 4.70 -4.88 -8.89
CA MET A 336 4.59 -6.33 -8.80
C MET A 336 3.64 -6.79 -7.68
N ARG A 337 3.69 -6.15 -6.50
CA ARG A 337 2.82 -6.50 -5.36
C ARG A 337 1.36 -6.17 -5.62
N LEU A 338 1.09 -5.00 -6.21
CA LEU A 338 -0.28 -4.59 -6.57
C LEU A 338 -0.82 -5.47 -7.70
N GLU A 339 0.01 -5.77 -8.70
CA GLU A 339 -0.33 -6.68 -9.78
C GLU A 339 -0.68 -8.08 -9.24
N TYR A 340 0.20 -8.71 -8.44
CA TYR A 340 -0.09 -10.00 -7.81
C TYR A 340 -1.39 -9.99 -7.00
N PHE A 341 -1.60 -8.97 -6.16
CA PHE A 341 -2.82 -8.86 -5.35
C PHE A 341 -4.09 -8.71 -6.20
N ALA A 342 -4.01 -7.97 -7.32
CA ALA A 342 -5.11 -7.86 -8.28
C ALA A 342 -5.43 -9.18 -8.96
N TYR A 343 -4.39 -9.88 -9.44
CA TYR A 343 -4.50 -11.19 -10.07
C TYR A 343 -5.12 -12.24 -9.12
N GLU A 344 -4.64 -12.32 -7.87
CA GLU A 344 -5.18 -13.20 -6.83
C GLU A 344 -6.64 -12.85 -6.48
N THR A 345 -6.96 -11.55 -6.36
CA THR A 345 -8.33 -11.10 -6.07
C THR A 345 -9.30 -11.44 -7.21
N LEU A 346 -8.94 -11.15 -8.46
CA LEU A 346 -9.79 -11.44 -9.62
C LEU A 346 -9.97 -12.96 -9.81
N GLN A 347 -8.90 -13.73 -9.63
CA GLN A 347 -8.95 -15.18 -9.67
C GLN A 347 -9.96 -15.76 -8.69
N ASP A 348 -9.97 -15.29 -7.44
CA ASP A 348 -10.89 -15.79 -6.42
C ASP A 348 -12.35 -15.51 -6.78
N LEU A 349 -12.63 -14.34 -7.35
CA LEU A 349 -13.95 -14.00 -7.88
C LEU A 349 -14.34 -14.89 -9.07
N ARG A 350 -13.43 -15.09 -10.03
CA ARG A 350 -13.69 -15.89 -11.24
C ARG A 350 -13.79 -17.39 -10.95
N ILE A 351 -12.99 -17.95 -10.03
CA ILE A 351 -13.15 -19.33 -9.53
C ILE A 351 -14.51 -19.51 -8.85
N GLY A 352 -14.91 -18.55 -8.00
CA GLY A 352 -16.22 -18.58 -7.32
C GLY A 352 -17.44 -18.49 -8.25
N LYS A 353 -17.26 -17.98 -9.48
CA LYS A 353 -18.29 -17.86 -10.53
C LYS A 353 -18.02 -18.74 -11.75
N LEU A 354 -17.08 -19.68 -11.69
CA LEU A 354 -16.62 -20.42 -12.88
C LEU A 354 -17.75 -21.26 -13.52
N PHE A 355 -18.74 -21.67 -12.75
CA PHE A 355 -19.92 -22.35 -13.27
C PHE A 355 -20.74 -21.45 -14.21
N GLU A 356 -21.11 -20.25 -13.75
CA GLU A 356 -21.79 -19.21 -14.54
C GLU A 356 -20.98 -18.85 -15.78
N ILE A 357 -19.69 -18.57 -15.61
CA ILE A 357 -18.79 -18.20 -16.72
C ILE A 357 -18.80 -19.29 -17.80
N ILE A 358 -18.80 -20.57 -17.43
CA ILE A 358 -18.83 -21.67 -18.42
C ILE A 358 -20.22 -21.87 -19.03
N VAL A 359 -21.32 -21.55 -18.33
CA VAL A 359 -22.67 -21.54 -18.94
C VAL A 359 -22.73 -20.53 -20.09
N ASP A 360 -22.13 -19.35 -19.92
CA ASP A 360 -22.14 -18.25 -20.90
C ASP A 360 -21.07 -18.39 -22.01
N TYR A 361 -20.33 -19.50 -22.06
CA TYR A 361 -19.28 -19.73 -23.06
C TYR A 361 -19.89 -20.04 -24.45
N PRO A 362 -19.46 -19.39 -25.56
CA PRO A 362 -18.17 -18.71 -25.75
C PRO A 362 -18.14 -17.19 -25.50
N GLU A 363 -19.27 -16.55 -25.23
CA GLU A 363 -19.34 -15.09 -25.02
C GLU A 363 -18.49 -14.64 -23.82
N SER A 364 -18.37 -15.51 -22.82
CA SER A 364 -17.52 -15.35 -21.62
C SER A 364 -16.02 -15.63 -21.83
N SER A 365 -15.57 -15.83 -23.07
CA SER A 365 -14.17 -16.17 -23.37
C SER A 365 -13.13 -15.19 -22.77
N PRO A 366 -13.34 -13.86 -22.72
CA PRO A 366 -12.38 -12.94 -22.08
C PRO A 366 -12.20 -13.20 -20.58
N ALA A 367 -13.25 -13.60 -19.85
CA ALA A 367 -13.15 -13.98 -18.44
C ALA A 367 -12.37 -15.30 -18.22
N ILE A 368 -12.42 -16.22 -19.19
CA ILE A 368 -11.62 -17.46 -19.20
C ILE A 368 -10.15 -17.16 -19.50
N GLU A 369 -9.86 -16.25 -20.43
CA GLU A 369 -8.50 -15.78 -20.73
C GLU A 369 -7.87 -15.01 -19.56
N ASP A 370 -8.64 -14.14 -18.90
CA ASP A 370 -8.21 -13.47 -17.67
C ASP A 370 -7.86 -14.49 -16.58
N LEU A 371 -8.76 -15.45 -16.32
CA LEU A 371 -8.55 -16.48 -15.29
C LEU A 371 -7.31 -17.34 -15.59
N LYS A 372 -7.03 -17.64 -16.85
CA LYS A 372 -5.79 -18.31 -17.27
C LYS A 372 -4.55 -17.52 -16.85
N LEU A 373 -4.50 -16.23 -17.19
CA LEU A 373 -3.37 -15.37 -16.84
C LEU A 373 -3.20 -15.25 -15.33
N CYS A 374 -4.29 -15.23 -14.55
CA CYS A 374 -4.20 -15.27 -13.09
C CYS A 374 -3.60 -16.58 -12.57
N LEU A 375 -3.97 -17.71 -13.15
CA LEU A 375 -3.50 -19.03 -12.72
C LEU A 375 -2.03 -19.24 -13.06
N GLU A 376 -1.59 -18.79 -14.24
CA GLU A 376 -0.18 -18.77 -14.62
C GLU A 376 0.67 -17.90 -13.68
N TYR A 377 0.10 -16.81 -13.14
CA TYR A 377 0.81 -15.88 -12.26
C TYR A 377 0.79 -16.25 -10.77
N THR A 378 -0.30 -16.88 -10.28
CA THR A 378 -0.46 -17.23 -8.85
C THR A 378 -0.21 -18.71 -8.53
N GLY A 379 -0.29 -19.61 -9.52
CA GLY A 379 -0.10 -21.06 -9.34
C GLY A 379 -1.21 -21.77 -8.55
N GLN A 380 -2.35 -21.13 -8.23
CA GLN A 380 -3.42 -21.70 -7.39
C GLN A 380 -4.34 -22.70 -8.14
N HIS A 381 -3.73 -23.55 -8.98
CA HIS A 381 -4.42 -24.50 -9.87
C HIS A 381 -5.37 -25.46 -9.14
N SER A 382 -4.99 -25.99 -7.97
CA SER A 382 -5.84 -26.90 -7.17
C SER A 382 -7.13 -26.24 -6.70
N LYS A 383 -7.06 -24.96 -6.30
CA LYS A 383 -8.21 -24.18 -5.81
C LYS A 383 -9.31 -24.06 -6.86
N LEU A 384 -8.95 -23.93 -8.14
CA LEU A 384 -9.92 -23.96 -9.24
C LEU A 384 -10.60 -25.32 -9.32
N VAL A 385 -9.81 -26.40 -9.35
CA VAL A 385 -10.32 -27.77 -9.52
C VAL A 385 -11.27 -28.15 -8.37
N ASP A 386 -10.85 -27.95 -7.12
CA ASP A 386 -11.64 -28.29 -5.93
C ASP A 386 -12.95 -27.49 -5.84
N SER A 387 -12.88 -26.18 -6.11
CA SER A 387 -14.05 -25.29 -6.10
C SER A 387 -15.03 -25.62 -7.22
N PHE A 388 -14.53 -25.91 -8.42
CA PHE A 388 -15.37 -26.18 -9.57
C PHE A 388 -15.99 -27.59 -9.53
N ILE A 389 -15.28 -28.62 -9.09
CA ILE A 389 -15.86 -29.95 -8.82
C ILE A 389 -16.96 -29.84 -7.76
N SER A 390 -16.75 -29.05 -6.70
CA SER A 390 -17.77 -28.81 -5.68
C SER A 390 -19.01 -28.11 -6.25
N SER A 391 -18.81 -27.11 -7.11
CA SER A 391 -19.89 -26.39 -7.81
C SER A 391 -20.69 -27.29 -8.75
N LEU A 392 -20.01 -28.14 -9.54
CA LEU A 392 -20.64 -29.12 -10.42
C LEU A 392 -21.49 -30.12 -9.64
N ARG A 393 -20.95 -30.67 -8.54
CA ARG A 393 -21.68 -31.61 -7.66
C ARG A 393 -22.94 -30.99 -7.03
N TYR A 394 -22.85 -29.73 -6.59
CA TYR A 394 -23.98 -29.06 -5.93
C TYR A 394 -25.07 -28.61 -6.91
N ARG A 395 -24.70 -28.19 -8.13
CA ARG A 395 -25.61 -27.51 -9.06
C ARG A 395 -26.07 -28.37 -10.24
N LEU A 396 -25.16 -29.14 -10.83
CA LEU A 396 -25.37 -29.81 -12.12
C LEU A 396 -25.58 -31.32 -11.96
N LEU A 397 -24.78 -31.98 -11.14
CA LEU A 397 -24.78 -33.44 -10.98
C LEU A 397 -25.87 -33.91 -9.99
N THR A 398 -27.07 -33.36 -10.14
CA THR A 398 -28.24 -33.63 -9.29
C THR A 398 -29.34 -34.33 -10.08
N ALA A 399 -30.18 -35.10 -9.39
CA ALA A 399 -31.27 -35.86 -10.04
C ALA A 399 -32.31 -34.98 -10.75
N GLY A 400 -32.38 -33.69 -10.43
CA GLY A 400 -33.29 -32.73 -11.08
C GLY A 400 -32.77 -32.15 -12.40
N ALA A 401 -31.46 -32.21 -12.67
CA ALA A 401 -30.91 -31.70 -13.93
C ALA A 401 -31.24 -32.63 -15.11
N SER A 402 -31.54 -32.07 -16.28
CA SER A 402 -31.78 -32.88 -17.49
C SER A 402 -30.46 -33.41 -18.06
N THR A 403 -30.52 -34.56 -18.72
CA THR A 403 -29.33 -35.19 -19.32
C THR A 403 -28.74 -34.34 -20.44
N ASN A 404 -29.59 -33.55 -21.12
CA ASN A 404 -29.17 -32.63 -22.17
C ASN A 404 -28.41 -31.43 -21.58
N ASP A 405 -28.90 -30.80 -20.50
CA ASP A 405 -28.20 -29.68 -19.83
C ASP A 405 -26.81 -30.09 -19.33
N ILE A 406 -26.70 -31.30 -18.74
CA ILE A 406 -25.42 -31.84 -18.27
C ILE A 406 -24.44 -32.04 -19.44
N LEU A 407 -24.91 -32.54 -20.59
CA LEU A 407 -24.09 -32.72 -21.78
C LEU A 407 -23.67 -31.39 -22.42
N HIS A 408 -24.57 -30.41 -22.52
CA HIS A 408 -24.25 -29.07 -23.02
C HIS A 408 -23.22 -28.38 -22.11
N GLN A 409 -23.42 -28.39 -20.79
CA GLN A 409 -22.48 -27.81 -19.84
C GLN A 409 -21.13 -28.54 -19.86
N TYR A 410 -21.10 -29.86 -20.08
CA TYR A 410 -19.84 -30.60 -20.24
C TYR A 410 -19.09 -30.19 -21.52
N VAL A 411 -19.79 -30.01 -22.64
CA VAL A 411 -19.18 -29.50 -23.89
C VAL A 411 -18.60 -28.09 -23.71
N SER A 412 -19.32 -27.18 -23.03
CA SER A 412 -18.78 -25.85 -22.70
C SER A 412 -17.59 -25.94 -21.73
N THR A 413 -17.64 -26.84 -20.75
CA THR A 413 -16.54 -27.12 -19.81
C THR A 413 -15.29 -27.60 -20.53
N ILE A 414 -15.42 -28.54 -21.47
CA ILE A 414 -14.30 -29.04 -22.30
C ILE A 414 -13.64 -27.89 -23.06
N LYS A 415 -14.44 -27.02 -23.70
CA LYS A 415 -13.92 -25.89 -24.49
C LYS A 415 -13.22 -24.87 -23.59
N ALA A 416 -13.86 -24.43 -22.50
CA ALA A 416 -13.32 -23.42 -21.60
C ALA A 416 -12.06 -23.89 -20.87
N LEU A 417 -12.05 -25.12 -20.33
CA LEU A 417 -10.88 -25.64 -19.62
C LEU A 417 -9.68 -25.88 -20.53
N ARG A 418 -9.88 -26.21 -21.82
CA ARG A 418 -8.77 -26.31 -22.80
C ARG A 418 -8.16 -24.95 -23.16
N THR A 419 -8.90 -23.86 -23.03
CA THR A 419 -8.34 -22.50 -23.16
C THR A 419 -7.39 -22.20 -22.00
N ILE A 420 -7.78 -22.54 -20.77
CA ILE A 420 -6.98 -22.37 -19.54
C ILE A 420 -5.77 -23.30 -19.55
N ASP A 421 -6.01 -24.61 -19.68
CA ASP A 421 -5.00 -25.67 -19.66
C ASP A 421 -5.04 -26.49 -20.96
N PRO A 422 -4.19 -26.16 -21.95
CA PRO A 422 -4.05 -26.93 -23.17
C PRO A 422 -3.52 -28.36 -22.99
N THR A 423 -2.98 -28.72 -21.81
CA THR A 423 -2.48 -30.07 -21.53
C THR A 423 -3.59 -31.04 -21.14
N GLY A 424 -4.77 -30.53 -20.74
CA GLY A 424 -5.94 -31.32 -20.39
C GLY A 424 -5.93 -31.94 -18.99
N VAL A 425 -4.94 -31.64 -18.16
CA VAL A 425 -4.84 -32.13 -16.77
C VAL A 425 -6.04 -31.65 -15.93
N PHE A 426 -6.44 -30.39 -16.08
CA PHE A 426 -7.64 -29.87 -15.41
C PHE A 426 -8.91 -30.57 -15.87
N LEU A 427 -9.01 -30.79 -17.18
CA LEU A 427 -10.20 -31.37 -17.78
C LEU A 427 -10.39 -32.84 -17.37
N GLU A 428 -9.31 -33.59 -17.19
CA GLU A 428 -9.40 -34.97 -16.71
C GLU A 428 -9.93 -35.04 -15.27
N ALA A 429 -9.37 -34.23 -14.37
CA ALA A 429 -9.79 -34.19 -12.96
C ALA A 429 -11.23 -33.68 -12.77
N VAL A 430 -11.64 -32.66 -13.53
CA VAL A 430 -12.99 -32.06 -13.46
C VAL A 430 -14.02 -32.89 -14.23
N GLY A 431 -13.60 -33.52 -15.33
CA GLY A 431 -14.47 -34.29 -16.21
C GLY A 431 -14.90 -35.63 -15.60
N GLU A 432 -14.03 -36.31 -14.84
CA GLU A 432 -14.34 -37.62 -14.23
C GLU A 432 -15.67 -37.64 -13.45
N PRO A 433 -15.95 -36.72 -12.50
CA PRO A 433 -17.24 -36.63 -11.82
C PRO A 433 -18.46 -36.51 -12.76
N ILE A 434 -18.32 -35.78 -13.87
CA ILE A 434 -19.40 -35.59 -14.87
C ILE A 434 -19.61 -36.88 -15.66
N ARG A 435 -18.52 -37.51 -16.12
CA ARG A 435 -18.54 -38.75 -16.90
C ARG A 435 -19.14 -39.91 -16.10
N ASP A 436 -18.77 -40.03 -14.83
CA ASP A 436 -19.31 -41.05 -13.92
C ASP A 436 -20.80 -40.86 -13.65
N TYR A 437 -21.24 -39.61 -13.45
CA TYR A 437 -22.65 -39.29 -13.27
C TYR A 437 -23.49 -39.61 -14.53
N LEU A 438 -23.00 -39.22 -15.71
CA LEU A 438 -23.63 -39.52 -17.00
C LEU A 438 -23.69 -41.03 -17.29
N ARG A 439 -22.69 -41.81 -16.87
CA ARG A 439 -22.69 -43.29 -17.00
C ARG A 439 -23.82 -43.95 -16.19
N GLY A 440 -24.26 -43.32 -15.11
CA GLY A 440 -25.40 -43.79 -14.31
C GLY A 440 -26.78 -43.52 -14.94
N ARG A 441 -26.87 -42.66 -15.96
CA ARG A 441 -28.14 -42.24 -16.58
C ARG A 441 -28.43 -43.05 -17.85
N LYS A 442 -29.60 -43.68 -17.90
CA LYS A 442 -29.99 -44.64 -18.97
C LYS A 442 -30.23 -44.00 -20.33
N ASP A 443 -30.50 -42.70 -20.35
CA ASP A 443 -30.86 -41.90 -21.52
C ASP A 443 -29.67 -41.17 -22.16
N THR A 444 -28.50 -41.15 -21.51
CA THR A 444 -27.26 -40.47 -21.97
C THR A 444 -26.92 -40.78 -23.42
N ILE A 445 -26.89 -42.05 -23.82
CA ILE A 445 -26.54 -42.45 -25.20
C ILE A 445 -27.56 -41.88 -26.21
N LYS A 446 -28.86 -41.87 -25.85
CA LYS A 446 -29.91 -41.33 -26.71
C LYS A 446 -29.73 -39.81 -26.88
N CYS A 447 -29.49 -39.09 -25.79
CA CYS A 447 -29.24 -37.65 -25.81
C CYS A 447 -27.99 -37.29 -26.64
N ILE A 448 -26.89 -38.05 -26.50
CA ILE A 448 -25.68 -37.84 -27.33
C ILE A 448 -25.98 -38.06 -28.81
N VAL A 449 -26.69 -39.14 -29.18
CA VAL A 449 -27.06 -39.40 -30.58
C VAL A 449 -27.92 -38.25 -31.13
N THR A 450 -28.92 -37.78 -30.38
CA THR A 450 -29.76 -36.64 -30.79
C THR A 450 -28.93 -35.36 -30.97
N MET A 451 -28.01 -35.02 -30.05
CA MET A 451 -27.13 -33.86 -30.22
C MET A 451 -26.25 -33.96 -31.48
N LEU A 452 -25.81 -35.16 -31.85
CA LEU A 452 -25.00 -35.39 -33.05
C LEU A 452 -25.84 -35.37 -34.35
N THR A 453 -27.10 -35.78 -34.32
CA THR A 453 -27.98 -35.72 -35.51
C THR A 453 -28.51 -34.32 -35.75
N ASP A 454 -28.79 -33.56 -34.69
CA ASP A 454 -29.46 -32.26 -34.79
C ASP A 454 -28.46 -31.12 -35.06
N GLY A 455 -27.16 -31.35 -34.78
CA GLY A 455 -26.08 -30.38 -34.97
C GLY A 455 -25.60 -30.16 -36.41
N SER A 456 -26.18 -30.83 -37.42
CA SER A 456 -25.70 -30.79 -38.81
C SER A 456 -26.19 -29.57 -39.64
N GLY A 457 -26.76 -28.55 -38.99
CA GLY A 457 -27.58 -27.51 -39.64
C GLY A 457 -27.13 -26.05 -39.47
N GLY A 458 -25.83 -25.74 -39.49
CA GLY A 458 -25.36 -24.34 -39.37
C GLY A 458 -23.91 -24.07 -39.76
N SER A 459 -23.73 -23.41 -40.91
CA SER A 459 -22.58 -22.63 -41.39
C SER A 459 -21.18 -22.89 -40.82
N GLY A 460 -20.27 -23.42 -41.64
CA GLY A 460 -18.88 -23.62 -41.26
C GLY A 460 -17.94 -22.44 -41.58
N SER A 461 -17.00 -22.18 -40.66
CA SER A 461 -15.59 -21.87 -40.95
C SER A 461 -14.79 -21.81 -39.63
N GLY A 462 -13.70 -22.60 -39.51
CA GLY A 462 -12.76 -22.52 -38.37
C GLY A 462 -12.43 -23.84 -37.66
N THR A 463 -11.14 -24.23 -37.72
CA THR A 463 -10.44 -25.17 -36.82
C THR A 463 -11.06 -26.56 -36.54
N GLY A 464 -10.91 -27.48 -37.50
CA GLY A 464 -11.30 -28.90 -37.39
C GLY A 464 -10.61 -29.75 -36.30
N ASN A 465 -9.69 -29.20 -35.50
CA ASN A 465 -9.02 -29.94 -34.41
C ASN A 465 -9.83 -30.00 -33.10
N ALA A 466 -10.75 -29.06 -32.87
CA ALA A 466 -11.52 -29.00 -31.62
C ALA A 466 -12.73 -29.95 -31.62
N GLY A 467 -13.34 -30.15 -32.79
CA GLY A 467 -14.50 -31.05 -32.98
C GLY A 467 -14.13 -32.52 -32.78
N ASP A 468 -13.03 -32.99 -33.38
CA ASP A 468 -12.58 -34.37 -33.26
C ASP A 468 -12.23 -34.74 -31.81
N ASN A 469 -11.53 -33.87 -31.08
CA ASN A 469 -11.23 -34.12 -29.67
C ASN A 469 -12.45 -33.99 -28.74
N LEU A 470 -13.53 -33.30 -29.15
CA LEU A 470 -14.82 -33.31 -28.44
C LEU A 470 -15.57 -34.61 -28.70
N LEU A 471 -15.54 -35.09 -29.94
CA LEU A 471 -16.08 -36.39 -30.32
C LEU A 471 -15.31 -37.53 -29.64
N GLU A 472 -13.99 -37.43 -29.45
CA GLU A 472 -13.22 -38.44 -28.74
C GLU A 472 -13.58 -38.51 -27.24
N GLU A 473 -13.73 -37.36 -26.57
CA GLU A 473 -14.21 -37.32 -25.17
C GLU A 473 -15.65 -37.84 -25.03
N LEU A 474 -16.57 -37.44 -25.92
CA LEU A 474 -17.95 -37.96 -25.91
C LEU A 474 -18.01 -39.45 -26.31
N ASN A 475 -17.10 -39.94 -27.15
CA ASN A 475 -16.96 -41.37 -27.44
C ASN A 475 -16.27 -42.14 -26.29
N SER A 476 -15.52 -41.48 -25.40
CA SER A 476 -15.00 -42.12 -24.18
C SER A 476 -16.14 -42.56 -23.25
N LEU A 477 -17.24 -41.77 -23.19
CA LEU A 477 -18.49 -42.14 -22.50
C LEU A 477 -19.15 -43.41 -23.08
N ARG A 478 -18.85 -43.75 -24.34
CA ARG A 478 -19.39 -44.90 -25.06
C ARG A 478 -18.55 -46.16 -24.90
N LYS A 479 -17.29 -46.06 -24.45
CA LYS A 479 -16.36 -47.20 -24.29
C LYS A 479 -16.54 -47.92 -22.94
N LYS A 480 -17.64 -48.65 -22.79
CA LYS A 480 -17.69 -49.96 -22.09
C LYS A 480 -18.98 -50.72 -22.44
#